data_AF-A0A7W3VGC8-F1
#
_entry.id   AF-A0A7W3VGC8-F1
#
_cell.length_a   1.000
_cell.length_b   1.000
_cell.length_c   1.000
_cell.angle_alpha   90.00
_cell.angle_beta   90.00
_cell.angle_gamma   90.00
#
_symmetry.space_group_name_H-M   'P 1'
#
loop_
_entity.id
_entity.type
_entity.pdbx_description
1 polymer ?
#
loop_
_entity_poly.entity_id
_entity_poly.type
_entity_poly.pdbx_seq_one_letter_code
_entity_poly.pdbx_strand_id
1 'polypeptide(L)'
;MKKQGIKMIAISTLSLLAIACGEKTKETQQQAEVALEQVKQDMNHNMAATTNTTEKYKKGDVVPKELVCMVNDAFMGKEQLKVEHEGKVYYGCCAMCQSRIPEDETVRQAKDPLTLETVDKAEAYIVMIGDNGEVAYFKNEANYQQFAAEAQVN
;
A
#
# COMPACT_ATOMS: atom_id res chain seq x y z
N MET A 1 -45.92 -38.77 26.72
CA MET A 1 -46.21 -40.13 26.20
C MET A 1 -47.38 -40.05 25.24
N LYS A 2 -47.23 -40.70 24.06
CA LYS A 2 -48.25 -41.18 23.10
C LYS A 2 -49.14 -40.12 22.40
N LYS A 3 -48.89 -39.82 21.10
CA LYS A 3 -49.38 -40.50 19.87
C LYS A 3 -50.89 -40.25 19.69
N GLN A 4 -51.45 -39.74 18.59
CA GLN A 4 -51.46 -40.15 17.16
C GLN A 4 -52.05 -38.95 16.36
N GLY A 5 -51.96 -38.73 15.05
CA GLY A 5 -51.56 -39.52 13.90
C GLY A 5 -52.58 -39.31 12.75
N ILE A 6 -52.06 -38.93 11.56
CA ILE A 6 -52.49 -39.41 10.21
C ILE A 6 -53.55 -38.60 9.41
N LYS A 7 -53.02 -37.93 8.36
CA LYS A 7 -53.38 -37.91 6.92
C LYS A 7 -54.80 -37.53 6.44
N MET A 8 -54.89 -36.67 5.42
CA MET A 8 -55.20 -37.09 4.03
C MET A 8 -55.09 -35.91 3.03
N ILE A 9 -54.63 -36.28 1.84
CA ILE A 9 -54.35 -35.48 0.64
C ILE A 9 -55.64 -35.25 -0.14
N ALA A 10 -55.80 -34.08 -0.78
CA ALA A 10 -56.69 -33.95 -1.94
C ALA A 10 -56.08 -32.97 -2.96
N ILE A 11 -55.61 -33.58 -4.05
CA ILE A 11 -55.18 -32.98 -5.30
C ILE A 11 -56.41 -32.35 -5.97
N SER A 12 -56.35 -31.08 -6.34
CA SER A 12 -57.34 -30.48 -7.25
C SER A 12 -56.66 -29.95 -8.50
N THR A 13 -57.29 -30.28 -9.60
CA THR A 13 -56.77 -30.33 -10.96
C THR A 13 -56.87 -29.00 -11.67
N LEU A 14 -55.83 -28.71 -12.46
CA LEU A 14 -55.87 -28.26 -13.85
C LEU A 14 -56.91 -27.20 -14.22
N SER A 15 -56.44 -25.98 -14.47
CA SER A 15 -57.11 -25.01 -15.33
C SER A 15 -56.05 -24.32 -16.19
N LEU A 16 -55.81 -24.90 -17.37
CA LEU A 16 -55.14 -24.25 -18.48
C LEU A 16 -56.09 -23.22 -19.08
N LEU A 17 -55.85 -21.95 -18.80
CA LEU A 17 -56.43 -20.84 -19.55
C LEU A 17 -55.30 -20.19 -20.34
N ALA A 18 -55.21 -20.54 -21.62
CA ALA A 18 -54.51 -19.76 -22.62
C ALA A 18 -55.44 -18.63 -23.06
N ILE A 19 -55.09 -17.38 -22.74
CA ILE A 19 -55.62 -16.19 -23.41
C ILE A 19 -54.44 -15.30 -23.79
N ALA A 20 -54.51 -14.85 -25.03
CA ALA A 20 -53.47 -14.25 -25.83
C ALA A 20 -53.27 -12.75 -25.57
N CYS A 21 -52.10 -12.30 -26.06
CA CYS A 21 -51.73 -10.95 -26.52
C CYS A 21 -51.51 -9.82 -25.50
N GLY A 22 -50.28 -9.33 -25.51
CA GLY A 22 -49.90 -7.99 -25.06
C GLY A 22 -48.40 -7.89 -24.82
N GLU A 23 -47.65 -7.36 -25.79
CA GLU A 23 -46.25 -6.94 -25.62
C GLU A 23 -46.13 -5.97 -24.43
N LYS A 24 -45.16 -6.20 -23.53
CA LYS A 24 -44.19 -5.18 -23.08
C LYS A 24 -43.23 -5.71 -22.01
N THR A 25 -41.95 -5.56 -22.35
CA THR A 25 -40.85 -5.14 -21.47
C THR A 25 -40.25 -6.16 -20.50
N LYS A 26 -39.17 -6.78 -20.98
CA LYS A 26 -38.07 -7.37 -20.21
C LYS A 26 -37.28 -6.26 -19.51
N GLU A 27 -37.39 -6.08 -18.20
CA GLU A 27 -36.44 -5.25 -17.43
C GLU A 27 -36.32 -5.75 -15.97
N THR A 28 -35.65 -6.88 -15.73
CA THR A 28 -35.26 -7.25 -14.34
C THR A 28 -33.95 -8.04 -14.25
N GLN A 29 -33.18 -8.17 -15.33
CA GLN A 29 -31.91 -8.92 -15.29
C GLN A 29 -30.68 -8.09 -15.70
N GLN A 30 -30.79 -6.76 -15.74
CA GLN A 30 -29.71 -5.88 -16.20
C GLN A 30 -29.20 -4.90 -15.14
N GLN A 31 -29.41 -5.19 -13.85
CA GLN A 31 -28.95 -4.34 -12.74
C GLN A 31 -27.96 -5.01 -11.77
N ALA A 32 -27.66 -6.30 -11.93
CA ALA A 32 -26.66 -6.99 -11.11
C ALA A 32 -25.24 -7.00 -11.73
N GLU A 33 -25.13 -6.88 -13.06
CA GLU A 33 -23.84 -6.95 -13.76
C GLU A 33 -23.15 -5.58 -13.88
N VAL A 34 -23.91 -4.48 -13.85
CA VAL A 34 -23.38 -3.11 -13.91
C VAL A 34 -22.70 -2.71 -12.58
N ALA A 35 -23.13 -3.27 -11.45
CA ALA A 35 -22.57 -2.95 -10.14
C ALA A 35 -21.18 -3.57 -9.88
N LEU A 36 -20.80 -4.65 -10.59
CA LEU A 36 -19.47 -5.26 -10.44
C LEU A 36 -18.40 -4.53 -11.26
N GLU A 37 -18.80 -3.95 -12.39
CA GLU A 37 -17.87 -3.27 -13.31
C GLU A 37 -17.54 -1.84 -12.88
N GLN A 38 -18.38 -1.23 -12.05
CA GLN A 38 -18.08 0.06 -11.42
C GLN A 38 -17.05 -0.08 -10.28
N VAL A 39 -16.98 -1.23 -9.59
CA VAL A 39 -15.96 -1.50 -8.55
C VAL A 39 -14.56 -1.67 -9.16
N LYS A 40 -14.45 -2.18 -10.40
CA LYS A 40 -13.16 -2.31 -11.09
C LYS A 40 -12.62 -0.98 -11.61
N GLN A 41 -13.48 -0.03 -11.97
CA GLN A 41 -13.04 1.26 -12.52
C GLN A 41 -12.56 2.24 -11.44
N ASP A 42 -13.09 2.18 -10.21
CA ASP A 42 -12.60 3.01 -9.10
C ASP A 42 -11.25 2.56 -8.52
N MET A 43 -10.81 1.32 -8.81
CA MET A 43 -9.46 0.85 -8.47
C MET A 43 -8.37 1.29 -9.46
N ASN A 44 -8.73 1.88 -10.60
CA ASN A 44 -7.79 2.26 -11.67
C ASN A 44 -7.64 3.77 -11.89
N HIS A 45 -8.20 4.60 -11.00
CA HIS A 45 -7.99 6.05 -11.00
C HIS A 45 -7.15 6.51 -9.79
N ASN A 46 -6.02 5.83 -9.56
CA ASN A 46 -4.91 6.40 -8.79
C ASN A 46 -3.54 5.75 -9.09
N MET A 47 -3.38 5.12 -10.26
CA MET A 47 -2.07 4.61 -10.73
C MET A 47 -1.42 5.50 -11.79
N ALA A 48 -1.95 6.70 -12.05
CA ALA A 48 -1.36 7.67 -12.97
C ALA A 48 -0.27 8.55 -12.31
N ALA A 49 0.57 7.94 -11.46
CA ALA A 49 1.87 8.49 -11.03
C ALA A 49 2.88 7.40 -10.66
N THR A 50 2.63 6.12 -11.01
CA THR A 50 3.54 5.00 -10.70
C THR A 50 4.20 4.51 -11.98
N THR A 51 5.03 5.33 -12.58
CA THR A 51 5.92 4.91 -13.68
C THR A 51 7.20 5.75 -13.61
N ASN A 52 8.34 5.08 -13.43
CA ASN A 52 9.72 5.51 -13.75
C ASN A 52 10.67 5.96 -12.61
N THR A 53 10.35 5.78 -11.33
CA THR A 53 11.29 6.15 -10.23
C THR A 53 12.25 5.03 -9.84
N THR A 54 11.86 3.76 -9.94
CA THR A 54 12.76 2.63 -9.62
C THR A 54 13.90 2.44 -10.63
N GLU A 55 13.71 2.81 -11.90
CA GLU A 55 14.80 2.80 -12.89
C GLU A 55 15.79 3.97 -12.73
N LYS A 56 15.40 5.01 -11.99
CA LYS A 56 16.19 6.23 -11.84
C LYS A 56 17.30 6.11 -10.80
N TYR A 57 17.09 5.30 -9.77
CA TYR A 57 18.00 5.20 -8.63
C TYR A 57 18.61 3.81 -8.56
N LYS A 58 19.92 3.74 -8.34
CA LYS A 58 20.68 2.50 -8.11
C LYS A 58 21.48 2.61 -6.82
N LYS A 59 22.07 1.49 -6.41
CA LYS A 59 23.04 1.45 -5.31
C LYS A 59 24.12 2.54 -5.46
N GLY A 60 24.34 3.29 -4.40
CA GLY A 60 25.22 4.45 -4.32
C GLY A 60 24.52 5.79 -4.57
N ASP A 61 23.29 5.80 -5.09
CA ASP A 61 22.58 7.06 -5.32
C ASP A 61 21.95 7.59 -4.03
N VAL A 62 21.97 8.92 -3.90
CA VAL A 62 21.16 9.65 -2.92
C VAL A 62 19.70 9.58 -3.36
N VAL A 63 18.82 9.26 -2.42
CA VAL A 63 17.38 9.13 -2.68
C VAL A 63 16.59 10.22 -1.94
N PRO A 64 15.52 10.76 -2.56
CA PRO A 64 14.60 11.67 -1.88
C PRO A 64 13.89 10.98 -0.71
N LYS A 65 13.72 11.69 0.41
CA LYS A 65 13.14 11.16 1.65
C LYS A 65 11.69 10.70 1.49
N GLU A 66 10.92 11.39 0.66
CA GLU A 66 9.53 11.05 0.35
C GLU A 66 9.38 9.74 -0.42
N LEU A 67 10.48 9.19 -0.96
CA LEU A 67 10.50 7.89 -1.63
C LEU A 67 10.94 6.75 -0.71
N VAL A 68 11.16 7.01 0.58
CA VAL A 68 11.72 6.06 1.54
C VAL A 68 10.72 5.74 2.65
N CYS A 69 10.60 4.46 3.01
CA CYS A 69 9.97 4.06 4.24
C CYS A 69 11.00 4.09 5.37
N MET A 70 10.91 5.07 6.26
CA MET A 70 11.85 5.24 7.37
C MET A 70 11.70 4.16 8.45
N VAL A 71 10.58 3.45 8.48
CA VAL A 71 10.34 2.35 9.43
C VAL A 71 11.02 1.06 9.00
N ASN A 72 11.13 0.83 7.69
CA ASN A 72 11.67 -0.41 7.12
C ASN A 72 13.04 -0.23 6.48
N ASP A 73 13.59 0.99 6.51
CA ASP A 73 14.89 1.32 5.92
C ASP A 73 15.00 0.91 4.45
N ALA A 74 13.93 1.21 3.71
CA ALA A 74 13.78 0.80 2.31
C ALA A 74 13.32 1.95 1.42
N PHE A 75 13.98 2.06 0.27
CA PHE A 75 13.52 2.84 -0.87
C PHE A 75 12.31 2.14 -1.51
N MET A 76 11.23 2.90 -1.67
CA MET A 76 9.94 2.39 -2.11
C MET A 76 9.64 2.74 -3.57
N GLY A 77 10.42 3.66 -4.16
CA GLY A 77 10.27 4.06 -5.56
C GLY A 77 8.95 4.75 -5.88
N LYS A 78 8.23 5.30 -4.90
CA LYS A 78 7.03 6.13 -5.09
C LYS A 78 6.87 7.05 -3.88
N GLU A 79 6.00 8.04 -3.93
CA GLU A 79 5.77 8.90 -2.77
C GLU A 79 5.13 8.10 -1.62
N GLN A 80 5.66 8.29 -0.41
CA GLN A 80 5.24 7.62 0.82
C GLN A 80 4.32 8.51 1.66
N LEU A 81 3.70 7.90 2.67
CA LEU A 81 2.75 8.61 3.51
C LEU A 81 3.50 9.50 4.51
N LYS A 82 3.32 10.81 4.36
CA LYS A 82 3.93 11.85 5.21
C LYS A 82 3.43 11.76 6.65
N VAL A 83 4.33 11.95 7.62
CA VAL A 83 4.03 12.07 9.05
C VAL A 83 4.80 13.25 9.63
N GLU A 84 4.09 14.21 10.21
CA GLU A 84 4.68 15.32 10.96
C GLU A 84 4.79 14.94 12.43
N HIS A 85 5.97 15.11 13.01
CA HIS A 85 6.21 14.82 14.42
C HIS A 85 7.33 15.72 14.95
N GLU A 86 7.07 16.42 16.06
CA GLU A 86 8.03 17.34 16.71
C GLU A 86 8.63 18.39 15.75
N GLY A 87 7.84 18.87 14.78
CA GLY A 87 8.26 19.85 13.78
C GLY A 87 9.11 19.28 12.63
N LYS A 88 9.34 17.97 12.61
CA LYS A 88 10.05 17.25 11.54
C LYS A 88 9.08 16.42 10.69
N VAL A 89 9.54 16.04 9.50
CA VAL A 89 8.75 15.28 8.52
C VAL A 89 9.39 13.93 8.24
N TYR A 90 8.63 12.86 8.48
CA TYR A 90 8.99 11.47 8.26
C TYR A 90 8.05 10.83 7.23
N TYR A 91 8.42 9.63 6.78
CA TYR A 91 7.68 8.90 5.74
C TYR A 91 7.57 7.41 6.06
N GLY A 92 6.35 6.86 5.91
CA GLY A 92 6.04 5.45 6.09
C GLY A 92 5.28 4.86 4.90
N CYS A 93 5.52 3.59 4.56
CA CYS A 93 4.92 2.97 3.37
C CYS A 93 3.48 2.45 3.54
N CYS A 94 2.98 2.39 4.77
CA CYS A 94 1.63 1.95 5.07
C CYS A 94 1.13 2.57 6.38
N ALA A 95 -0.16 2.39 6.68
CA ALA A 95 -0.79 2.92 7.89
C ALA A 95 -0.05 2.50 9.18
N MET A 96 0.39 1.25 9.25
CA MET A 96 1.15 0.76 10.41
C MET A 96 2.50 1.48 10.56
N CYS A 97 3.22 1.73 9.46
CA CYS A 97 4.46 2.52 9.52
C CYS A 97 4.19 3.97 9.94
N GLN A 98 3.09 4.58 9.47
CA GLN A 98 2.71 5.93 9.90
C GLN A 98 2.42 6.01 11.40
N SER A 99 1.69 5.04 11.95
CA SER A 99 1.37 4.99 13.39
C SER A 99 2.60 4.78 14.25
N ARG A 100 3.59 4.02 13.78
CA ARG A 100 4.82 3.77 14.54
C ARG A 100 5.73 5.00 14.68
N ILE A 101 5.81 5.85 13.67
CA ILE A 101 6.71 7.03 13.67
C ILE A 101 6.57 7.91 14.93
N PRO A 102 5.35 8.33 15.34
CA PRO A 102 5.18 9.14 16.56
C PRO A 102 5.31 8.33 17.86
N GLU A 103 5.13 7.01 17.82
CA GLU A 103 5.09 6.14 19.01
C GLU A 103 6.44 5.53 19.37
N ASP A 104 7.31 5.33 18.37
CA ASP A 104 8.56 4.59 18.47
C ASP A 104 9.72 5.45 17.97
N GLU A 105 10.49 6.02 18.89
CA GLU A 105 11.67 6.84 18.56
C GLU A 105 12.71 6.06 17.73
N THR A 106 12.79 4.74 17.90
CA THR A 106 13.79 3.91 17.20
C THR A 106 13.57 3.88 15.69
N VAL A 107 12.34 4.09 15.21
CA VAL A 107 12.06 4.18 13.77
C VAL A 107 12.40 5.55 13.18
N ARG A 108 12.60 6.56 14.02
CA ARG A 108 13.03 7.91 13.62
C ARG A 108 14.55 8.08 13.65
N GLN A 109 15.27 7.16 14.26
CA GLN A 109 16.72 7.22 14.44
C GLN A 109 17.46 6.17 13.62
N ALA A 110 18.66 6.51 13.18
CA ALA A 110 19.60 5.58 12.56
C ALA A 110 21.01 5.82 13.07
N LYS A 111 21.93 4.93 12.72
CA LYS A 111 23.37 5.11 12.95
C LYS A 111 24.05 5.51 11.66
N ASP A 112 24.81 6.60 11.70
CA ASP A 112 25.68 6.98 10.59
C ASP A 112 26.73 5.87 10.37
N PRO A 113 26.81 5.26 9.17
CA PRO A 113 27.70 4.13 8.93
C PRO A 113 29.20 4.43 9.09
N LEU A 114 29.62 5.69 8.97
CA LEU A 114 31.02 6.09 9.13
C LEU A 114 31.36 6.36 10.60
N THR A 115 30.53 7.14 11.27
CA THR A 115 30.83 7.71 12.60
C THR A 115 30.16 6.98 13.76
N LEU A 116 29.14 6.16 13.48
CA LEU A 116 28.27 5.49 14.46
C LEU A 116 27.48 6.45 15.37
N GLU A 117 27.49 7.75 15.08
CA GLU A 117 26.63 8.72 15.74
C GLU A 117 25.16 8.44 15.40
N THR A 118 24.27 8.72 16.36
CA THR A 118 22.83 8.70 16.10
C THR A 118 22.45 9.87 15.20
N VAL A 119 21.69 9.60 14.14
CA VAL A 119 21.14 10.60 13.22
C VAL A 119 19.62 10.51 13.20
N ASP A 120 18.98 11.67 13.06
CA ASP A 120 17.53 11.75 12.83
C ASP A 120 17.25 11.51 11.34
N LYS A 121 16.42 10.52 11.03
CA LYS A 121 16.10 10.13 9.65
C LYS A 121 15.42 11.25 8.85
N ALA A 122 14.75 12.21 9.49
CA ALA A 122 14.12 13.34 8.80
C ALA A 122 15.13 14.36 8.24
N GLU A 123 16.35 14.38 8.78
CA GLU A 123 17.43 15.32 8.45
C GLU A 123 18.63 14.63 7.80
N ALA A 124 18.62 13.31 7.73
CA ALA A 124 19.72 12.50 7.23
C ALA A 124 19.92 12.62 5.72
N TYR A 125 21.16 12.39 5.30
CA TYR A 125 21.54 12.14 3.92
C TYR A 125 21.32 10.66 3.60
N ILE A 126 20.29 10.35 2.81
CA ILE A 126 19.81 8.98 2.61
C ILE A 126 20.36 8.42 1.30
N VAL A 127 21.03 7.27 1.37
CA VAL A 127 21.67 6.61 0.22
C VAL A 127 21.16 5.19 0.07
N MET A 128 20.86 4.78 -1.16
CA MET A 128 20.57 3.38 -1.47
C MET A 128 21.85 2.56 -1.42
N ILE A 129 21.92 1.57 -0.53
CA ILE A 129 23.13 0.75 -0.31
C ILE A 129 23.00 -0.69 -0.78
N GLY A 130 21.78 -1.19 -0.98
CA GLY A 130 21.52 -2.54 -1.43
C GLY A 130 20.76 -2.60 -2.74
N ASP A 131 20.87 -3.75 -3.41
CA ASP A 131 20.27 -3.98 -4.72
C ASP A 131 18.75 -4.17 -4.65
N ASN A 132 18.18 -4.38 -3.45
CA ASN A 132 16.74 -4.50 -3.24
C ASN A 132 16.14 -3.22 -2.63
N GLY A 133 16.85 -2.10 -2.69
CA GLY A 133 16.39 -0.80 -2.21
C GLY A 133 16.67 -0.56 -0.73
N GLU A 134 17.52 -1.33 -0.08
CA GLU A 134 17.98 -1.03 1.28
C GLU A 134 18.65 0.35 1.32
N VAL A 135 18.32 1.18 2.30
CA VAL A 135 18.93 2.51 2.47
C VAL A 135 19.74 2.63 3.75
N ALA A 136 20.76 3.49 3.73
CA ALA A 136 21.50 3.93 4.89
C ALA A 136 21.34 5.44 5.09
N TYR A 137 21.54 5.89 6.32
CA TYR A 137 21.34 7.27 6.75
C TYR A 137 22.67 7.83 7.24
N PHE A 138 23.18 8.84 6.56
CA PHE A 138 24.39 9.55 6.93
C PHE A 138 24.03 10.89 7.55
N LYS A 139 24.88 11.39 8.45
CA LYS A 139 24.75 12.72 9.05
C LYS A 139 24.83 13.82 7.99
N ASN A 140 25.62 13.60 6.94
CA ASN A 140 25.83 14.53 5.83
C ASN A 140 26.48 13.80 4.64
N GLU A 141 26.59 14.50 3.50
CA GLU A 141 27.22 13.99 2.29
C GLU A 141 28.70 13.63 2.49
N ALA A 142 29.46 14.42 3.25
CA ALA A 142 30.89 14.17 3.45
C ALA A 142 31.15 12.81 4.13
N ASN A 143 30.32 12.45 5.11
CA ASN A 143 30.37 11.13 5.75
C ASN A 143 30.11 10.00 4.75
N TYR A 144 29.14 10.16 3.85
CA TYR A 144 28.89 9.19 2.80
C TYR A 144 30.09 9.06 1.84
N GLN A 145 30.64 10.17 1.37
CA GLN A 145 31.77 10.15 0.44
C GLN A 145 33.00 9.46 1.04
N GLN A 146 33.31 9.74 2.31
CA GLN A 146 34.40 9.05 3.00
C GLN A 146 34.11 7.56 3.19
N PHE A 147 32.90 7.20 3.64
CA PHE A 147 32.49 5.78 3.77
C PHE A 147 32.62 5.03 2.43
N ALA A 148 32.17 5.63 1.34
CA ALA A 148 32.24 5.04 0.02
C ALA A 148 33.68 4.89 -0.49
N ALA A 149 34.57 5.83 -0.16
CA ALA A 149 35.99 5.74 -0.47
C ALA A 149 36.68 4.60 0.31
N GLU A 150 36.40 4.47 1.62
CA GLU A 150 36.94 3.40 2.46
C GLU A 150 36.44 2.02 2.02
N ALA A 151 35.19 1.91 1.57
CA ALA A 151 34.61 0.66 1.06
C ALA A 151 35.18 0.18 -0.28
N GLN A 152 35.84 1.04 -1.05
CA GLN A 152 36.48 0.68 -2.34
C GLN A 152 37.94 0.23 -2.19
N VAL A 153 38.53 0.46 -1.01
CA VAL A 153 39.94 0.15 -0.74
C VAL A 153 40.09 -1.20 0.00
N ASN A 154 38.98 -1.81 0.42
CA ASN A 154 38.91 -3.09 1.11
C ASN A 154 38.30 -4.18 0.22
#